data_AF-A0AAN2H7J7-F1
#
_entry.id   AF-A0AAN2H7J7-F1
#
_cell.length_a   1.000
_cell.length_b   1.000
_cell.length_c   1.000
_cell.angle_alpha   90.00
_cell.angle_beta   90.00
_cell.angle_gamma   90.00
#
_symmetry.space_group_name_H-M   'P 1'
#
loop_
_entity.id
_entity.type
_entity.pdbx_description
1 polymer ?
#
loop_
_entity_poly.entity_id
_entity_poly.type
_entity_poly.pdbx_seq_one_letter_code
_entity_poly.pdbx_strand_id
1 'polypeptide(L)'
;MDERREELSAKSTVQNVKISEAPILDGKVNNEDSHMEIDQPEGSMEEDDHRQVKEKNTSENSVEQKRGRRMFGALLGTLGKFQQESEREQKSARKVKRAELEEKLAKRREQELQELEKQEKIEAEILESRLQEQRKVALDELELDRNDLKKVLDNKKSYYLRTKTQPSLFYRPYYLLPSQRTQLEQMKSEAP
;
A
#
# COMPACT_ATOMS: atom_id res chain seq x y z
N MET A 1 -56.86 -4.25 -3.36
CA MET A 1 -55.90 -4.71 -2.32
C MET A 1 -54.51 -4.25 -2.76
N ASP A 2 -54.35 -2.96 -3.03
CA ASP A 2 -53.37 -2.44 -3.99
C ASP A 2 -52.36 -1.45 -3.40
N GLU A 3 -52.23 -1.39 -2.07
CA GLU A 3 -51.38 -0.40 -1.38
C GLU A 3 -49.95 -0.90 -1.05
N ARG A 4 -49.61 -2.17 -1.33
CA ARG A 4 -48.27 -2.72 -1.00
C ARG A 4 -47.25 -2.72 -2.13
N ARG A 5 -47.63 -2.30 -3.34
CA ARG A 5 -46.72 -2.29 -4.50
C ARG A 5 -45.94 -0.99 -4.70
N GLU A 6 -46.29 0.08 -3.99
CA GLU A 6 -45.56 1.37 -4.09
C GLU A 6 -44.40 1.52 -3.09
N GLU A 7 -44.36 0.73 -2.00
CA GLU A 7 -43.31 0.90 -0.98
C GLU A 7 -41.95 0.26 -1.33
N LEU A 8 -41.89 -0.62 -2.34
CA LEU A 8 -40.64 -1.26 -2.77
C LEU A 8 -39.89 -0.49 -3.87
N SER A 9 -40.51 0.54 -4.48
CA SER A 9 -39.88 1.39 -5.51
C SER A 9 -39.05 2.54 -4.93
N ALA A 10 -39.11 2.79 -3.61
CA ALA A 10 -38.55 4.00 -2.99
C ALA A 10 -37.15 3.81 -2.34
N LYS A 11 -36.51 2.65 -2.50
CA LYS A 11 -35.20 2.34 -1.84
C LYS A 11 -34.03 2.09 -2.80
N SER A 12 -34.20 2.31 -4.10
CA SER A 12 -33.10 2.26 -5.08
C SER A 12 -32.72 3.66 -5.54
N THR A 13 -31.95 4.37 -4.72
CA THR A 13 -31.27 5.61 -5.09
C THR A 13 -29.83 5.49 -4.61
N VAL A 14 -29.05 4.68 -5.31
CA VAL A 14 -27.59 4.67 -5.18
C VAL A 14 -27.06 5.54 -6.30
N GLN A 15 -26.62 6.74 -5.90
CA GLN A 15 -26.05 7.74 -6.78
C GLN A 15 -24.76 7.22 -7.43
N ASN A 16 -24.73 7.29 -8.75
CA ASN A 16 -23.53 7.12 -9.58
C ASN A 16 -22.44 8.12 -9.17
N VAL A 17 -21.42 7.68 -8.44
CA VAL A 17 -20.18 8.42 -8.30
C VAL A 17 -19.20 7.91 -9.34
N LYS A 18 -19.06 8.68 -10.43
CA LYS A 18 -17.98 8.54 -11.41
C LYS A 18 -16.65 8.73 -10.69
N ILE A 19 -15.86 7.65 -10.56
CA ILE A 19 -14.45 7.77 -10.20
C ILE A 19 -13.68 7.75 -11.52
N SER A 20 -13.18 8.93 -11.87
CA SER A 20 -12.26 9.16 -12.98
C SER A 20 -11.00 8.30 -12.84
N GLU A 21 -10.60 7.69 -13.95
CA GLU A 21 -9.31 7.03 -14.16
C GLU A 21 -8.17 7.93 -13.69
N ALA A 22 -7.46 7.51 -12.64
CA ALA A 22 -6.13 8.04 -12.31
C ALA A 22 -5.08 7.09 -12.93
N PRO A 23 -4.02 7.63 -13.57
CA PRO A 23 -3.05 6.82 -14.26
C PRO A 23 -2.18 6.05 -13.25
N ILE A 24 -1.97 4.77 -13.55
CA ILE A 24 -0.98 3.91 -12.89
C ILE A 24 0.40 4.55 -13.11
N LEU A 25 0.93 5.19 -12.07
CA LEU A 25 2.33 5.60 -12.03
C LEU A 25 3.15 4.37 -11.66
N ASP A 26 3.53 3.58 -12.67
CA ASP A 26 4.62 2.61 -12.55
C ASP A 26 5.91 3.38 -12.26
N GLY A 27 6.23 3.48 -10.97
CA GLY A 27 7.50 3.99 -10.47
C GLY A 27 8.63 3.08 -10.90
N LYS A 28 9.18 3.31 -12.09
CA LYS A 28 10.52 2.86 -12.47
C LYS A 28 11.52 3.50 -11.52
N VAL A 29 11.92 2.78 -10.48
CA VAL A 29 13.12 3.09 -9.70
C VAL A 29 14.32 2.72 -10.56
N ASN A 30 14.76 3.67 -11.38
CA ASN A 30 16.05 3.63 -12.06
C ASN A 30 17.14 3.84 -10.99
N ASN A 31 17.67 2.74 -10.46
CA ASN A 31 18.98 2.76 -9.80
C ASN A 31 20.06 2.79 -10.89
N GLU A 32 20.23 3.94 -11.52
CA GLU A 32 21.40 4.24 -12.35
C GLU A 32 22.47 4.89 -11.47
N ASP A 33 23.60 4.20 -11.40
CA ASP A 33 24.95 4.74 -11.33
C ASP A 33 25.26 5.84 -10.29
N SER A 34 25.89 5.42 -9.19
CA SER A 34 26.91 6.24 -8.55
C SER A 34 28.13 5.39 -8.22
N HIS A 35 28.90 5.09 -9.26
CA HIS A 35 30.28 4.61 -9.16
C HIS A 35 31.10 5.76 -8.55
N MET A 36 31.35 5.73 -7.24
CA MET A 36 32.31 6.66 -6.63
C MET A 36 33.72 6.16 -6.92
N GLU A 37 34.28 6.60 -8.05
CA GLU A 37 35.73 6.61 -8.25
C GLU A 37 36.36 7.53 -7.20
N ILE A 38 37.18 6.94 -6.35
CA ILE A 38 38.05 7.66 -5.42
C ILE A 38 39.25 8.11 -6.25
N ASP A 39 39.19 9.34 -6.74
CA ASP A 39 40.31 10.05 -7.36
C ASP A 39 41.46 10.12 -6.33
N GLN A 40 42.54 9.38 -6.60
CA GLN A 40 43.80 9.57 -5.91
C GLN A 40 44.41 10.89 -6.41
N PRO A 41 44.90 11.77 -5.54
CA PRO A 41 45.69 12.89 -6.01
C PRO A 41 47.06 12.35 -6.41
N GLU A 42 47.22 12.04 -7.70
CA GLU A 42 48.52 12.02 -8.36
C GLU A 42 49.08 13.45 -8.32
N GLY A 43 49.98 13.69 -7.37
CA GLY A 43 50.69 14.95 -7.19
C GLY A 43 52.19 14.70 -7.27
N SER A 44 52.68 14.64 -8.50
CA SER A 44 54.04 14.85 -8.96
C SER A 44 55.01 15.44 -7.92
N MET A 45 55.92 14.60 -7.40
CA MET A 45 57.19 15.07 -6.85
C MET A 45 58.12 15.40 -8.02
N GLU A 46 57.91 16.58 -8.60
CA GLU A 46 58.89 17.22 -9.48
C GLU A 46 60.06 17.75 -8.67
N GLU A 47 61.22 17.59 -9.28
CA GLU A 47 62.56 17.94 -8.84
C GLU A 47 62.67 19.40 -8.40
N ASP A 48 63.39 19.65 -7.30
CA ASP A 48 64.08 20.94 -7.14
C ASP A 48 65.38 20.74 -6.36
N ASP A 49 66.38 20.26 -7.09
CA ASP A 49 67.79 20.24 -6.74
C ASP A 49 68.35 21.66 -6.80
N HIS A 50 68.07 22.52 -5.81
CA HIS A 50 68.72 23.81 -5.75
C HIS A 50 68.98 24.33 -4.33
N ARG A 51 70.29 24.58 -4.11
CA ARG A 51 70.89 25.60 -3.25
C ARG A 51 71.32 25.18 -1.85
N GLN A 52 72.43 24.44 -1.85
CA GLN A 52 73.52 24.67 -0.92
C GLN A 52 73.96 26.16 -0.97
N VAL A 53 73.34 27.03 -0.16
CA VAL A 53 73.91 28.36 0.12
C VAL A 53 74.56 28.30 1.48
N LYS A 54 75.86 28.00 1.43
CA LYS A 54 76.84 28.32 2.47
C LYS A 54 76.79 29.83 2.71
N GLU A 55 76.20 30.27 3.81
CA GLU A 55 76.48 31.60 4.34
C GLU A 55 77.06 31.51 5.75
N LYS A 56 78.39 31.56 5.77
CA LYS A 56 79.22 31.91 6.91
C LYS A 56 78.95 33.38 7.24
N ASN A 57 77.97 33.67 8.09
CA ASN A 57 77.77 35.01 8.63
C ASN A 57 77.67 34.94 10.15
N THR A 58 78.76 35.37 10.80
CA THR A 58 78.88 35.94 12.16
C THR A 58 78.04 35.30 13.27
N SER A 59 78.73 34.71 14.25
CA SER A 59 78.20 33.91 15.38
C SER A 59 77.04 34.51 16.18
N GLU A 60 76.87 35.83 16.18
CA GLU A 60 75.78 36.50 16.89
C GLU A 60 74.47 36.47 16.08
N ASN A 61 74.47 36.84 14.80
CA ASN A 61 73.27 36.84 13.95
C ASN A 61 72.69 35.42 13.70
N SER A 62 73.51 34.37 13.79
CA SER A 62 73.05 32.98 13.67
C SER A 62 72.10 32.57 14.81
N VAL A 63 72.30 33.11 16.02
CA VAL A 63 71.49 32.75 17.19
C VAL A 63 70.11 33.38 17.07
N GLU A 64 70.02 34.67 16.76
CA GLU A 64 68.77 35.37 16.46
C GLU A 64 68.01 34.73 15.30
N GLN A 65 68.68 34.33 14.21
CA GLN A 65 68.02 33.64 13.09
C GLN A 65 67.49 32.25 13.46
N LYS A 66 68.26 31.46 14.21
CA LYS A 66 67.80 30.15 14.71
C LYS A 66 66.61 30.32 15.67
N ARG A 67 66.64 31.34 16.52
CA ARG A 67 65.52 31.70 17.40
C ARG A 67 64.29 32.13 16.59
N GLY A 68 64.47 33.00 15.60
CA GLY A 68 63.41 33.47 14.70
C GLY A 68 62.75 32.32 13.94
N ARG A 69 63.54 31.41 13.36
CA ARG A 69 63.02 30.17 12.72
C ARG A 69 62.24 29.29 13.70
N ARG A 70 62.73 29.13 14.93
CA ARG A 70 62.02 28.36 15.97
C ARG A 70 60.70 29.04 16.38
N MET A 71 60.70 30.36 16.57
CA MET A 71 59.51 31.13 16.92
C MET A 71 58.47 31.12 15.79
N PHE A 72 58.91 31.32 14.55
CA PHE A 72 58.05 31.26 13.38
C PHE A 72 57.48 29.84 13.16
N GLY A 73 58.31 28.81 13.29
CA GLY A 73 57.87 27.41 13.24
C GLY A 73 56.88 27.05 14.35
N ALA A 74 57.07 27.58 15.56
CA ALA A 74 56.10 27.42 16.65
C ALA A 74 54.76 28.09 16.31
N LEU A 75 54.78 29.33 15.80
CA LEU A 75 53.57 30.04 15.36
C LEU A 75 52.85 29.30 14.23
N LEU A 76 53.55 28.88 13.19
CA LEU A 76 52.96 28.11 12.07
C LEU A 76 52.38 26.77 12.55
N GLY A 77 53.07 26.10 13.48
CA GLY A 77 52.58 24.89 14.14
C GLY A 77 51.31 25.14 14.96
N THR A 78 51.23 26.28 15.67
CA THR A 78 49.99 26.64 16.37
C THR A 78 48.85 26.98 15.40
N LEU A 79 49.12 27.71 14.31
CA LEU A 79 48.11 28.04 13.31
C LEU A 79 47.55 26.77 12.64
N GLY A 80 48.42 25.80 12.32
CA GLY A 80 48.00 24.50 11.82
C GLY A 80 47.14 23.71 12.80
N LYS A 81 47.46 23.75 14.11
CA LYS A 81 46.61 23.15 15.16
C LYS A 81 45.24 23.83 15.25
N PHE A 82 45.20 25.16 15.23
CA PHE A 82 43.94 25.92 15.22
C PHE A 82 43.09 25.61 13.99
N GLN A 83 43.69 25.51 12.81
CA GLN A 83 42.98 25.11 11.58
C GLN A 83 42.43 23.69 11.71
N GLN A 84 43.23 22.73 12.18
CA GLN A 84 42.77 21.35 12.39
C GLN A 84 41.65 21.25 13.44
N GLU A 85 41.72 22.01 14.51
CA GLU A 85 40.70 22.02 15.56
C GLU A 85 39.39 22.64 15.06
N SER A 86 39.45 23.79 14.36
CA SER A 86 38.31 24.40 13.69
C SER A 86 37.68 23.44 12.66
N GLU A 87 38.50 22.74 11.86
CA GLU A 87 37.99 21.74 10.93
C GLU A 87 37.32 20.56 11.63
N ARG A 88 37.89 20.08 12.75
CA ARG A 88 37.30 18.99 13.53
C ARG A 88 35.96 19.39 14.13
N GLU A 89 35.85 20.60 14.66
CA GLU A 89 34.60 21.14 15.19
C GLU A 89 33.56 21.35 14.08
N GLN A 90 33.95 21.89 12.92
CA GLN A 90 33.04 21.99 11.78
C GLN A 90 32.59 20.60 11.28
N LYS A 91 33.50 19.62 11.25
CA LYS A 91 33.18 18.24 10.88
C LYS A 91 32.23 17.60 11.89
N SER A 92 32.43 17.80 13.20
CA SER A 92 31.52 17.27 14.23
C SER A 92 30.14 17.93 14.15
N ALA A 93 30.06 19.26 14.03
CA ALA A 93 28.80 19.98 13.88
C ALA A 93 28.04 19.55 12.61
N ARG A 94 28.73 19.34 11.49
CA ARG A 94 28.13 18.79 10.25
C ARG A 94 27.63 17.36 10.44
N LYS A 95 28.36 16.50 11.16
CA LYS A 95 27.94 15.13 11.47
C LYS A 95 26.66 15.12 12.31
N VAL A 96 26.58 15.93 13.35
CA VAL A 96 25.38 16.04 14.20
C VAL A 96 24.18 16.50 13.37
N LYS A 97 24.33 17.56 12.56
CA LYS A 97 23.26 18.04 11.67
C LYS A 97 22.80 16.96 10.67
N ARG A 98 23.72 16.17 10.12
CA ARG A 98 23.37 15.05 9.23
C ARG A 98 22.59 13.97 9.97
N ALA A 99 23.04 13.56 11.15
CA ALA A 99 22.34 12.58 11.97
C ALA A 99 20.91 13.04 12.35
N GLU A 100 20.74 14.30 12.73
CA GLU A 100 19.42 14.87 13.02
C GLU A 100 18.50 14.90 11.79
N LEU A 101 19.05 15.19 10.61
CA LEU A 101 18.29 15.16 9.36
C LEU A 101 17.89 13.74 8.96
N GLU A 102 18.81 12.77 9.10
CA GLU A 102 18.55 11.35 8.85
C GLU A 102 17.47 10.80 9.80
N GLU A 103 17.53 11.14 11.09
CA GLU A 103 16.52 10.75 12.07
C GLU A 103 15.14 11.34 11.74
N LYS A 104 15.08 12.63 11.38
CA LYS A 104 13.82 13.26 10.94
C LYS A 104 13.26 12.63 9.68
N LEU A 105 14.13 12.27 8.73
CA LEU A 105 13.73 11.62 7.48
C LEU A 105 13.23 10.20 7.74
N ALA A 106 13.89 9.45 8.63
CA ALA A 106 13.45 8.12 9.05
C ALA A 106 12.07 8.16 9.72
N LYS A 107 11.85 9.09 10.67
CA LYS A 107 10.55 9.27 11.33
C LYS A 107 9.43 9.62 10.35
N ARG A 108 9.69 10.49 9.37
CA ARG A 108 8.69 10.80 8.32
C ARG A 108 8.34 9.57 7.49
N ARG A 109 9.34 8.79 7.05
CA ARG A 109 9.10 7.55 6.30
C ARG A 109 8.30 6.53 7.11
N GLU A 110 8.61 6.39 8.39
CA GLU A 110 7.85 5.49 9.28
C GLU A 110 6.39 5.94 9.42
N GLN A 111 6.14 7.24 9.57
CA GLN A 111 4.80 7.80 9.60
C GLN A 111 4.05 7.56 8.28
N GLU A 112 4.67 7.82 7.14
CA GLU A 112 4.09 7.56 5.81
C GLU A 112 3.73 6.08 5.63
N LEU A 113 4.63 5.16 6.01
CA LEU A 113 4.37 3.72 5.97
C LEU A 113 3.20 3.32 6.89
N GLN A 114 3.13 3.86 8.11
CA GLN A 114 2.03 3.58 9.02
C GLN A 114 0.69 4.15 8.52
N GLU A 115 0.69 5.30 7.85
CA GLU A 115 -0.51 5.86 7.24
C GLU A 115 -0.99 5.03 6.06
N LEU A 116 -0.07 4.59 5.19
CA LEU A 116 -0.38 3.68 4.09
C LEU A 116 -0.94 2.34 4.60
N GLU A 117 -0.30 1.73 5.60
CA GLU A 117 -0.78 0.46 6.17
C GLU A 117 -2.18 0.61 6.79
N LYS A 118 -2.48 1.75 7.42
CA LYS A 118 -3.82 2.05 7.94
C LYS A 118 -4.84 2.20 6.81
N GLN A 119 -4.49 2.89 5.74
CA GLN A 119 -5.36 3.06 4.57
C GLN A 119 -5.66 1.71 3.91
N GLU A 120 -4.63 0.88 3.68
CA GLU A 120 -4.79 -0.47 3.12
C GLU A 120 -5.70 -1.35 3.99
N LYS A 121 -5.57 -1.28 5.32
CA LYS A 121 -6.45 -2.01 6.25
C LYS A 121 -7.91 -1.57 6.14
N ILE A 122 -8.15 -0.26 6.08
CA ILE A 122 -9.51 0.29 5.93
C ILE A 122 -10.10 -0.11 4.58
N GLU A 123 -9.33 -0.02 3.51
CA GLU A 123 -9.78 -0.43 2.17
C GLU A 123 -10.12 -1.92 2.12
N ALA A 124 -9.29 -2.77 2.73
CA ALA A 124 -9.55 -4.21 2.84
C ALA A 124 -10.85 -4.51 3.63
N GLU A 125 -11.08 -3.82 4.75
CA GLU A 125 -12.29 -3.99 5.56
C GLU A 125 -13.56 -3.56 4.80
N ILE A 126 -13.48 -2.46 4.03
CA ILE A 126 -14.59 -1.99 3.17
C ILE A 126 -14.89 -3.02 2.07
N LEU A 127 -13.86 -3.57 1.43
CA LEU A 127 -14.03 -4.60 0.39
C LEU A 127 -14.63 -5.88 0.96
N GLU A 128 -14.17 -6.33 2.13
CA GLU A 128 -14.73 -7.49 2.80
C GLU A 128 -16.20 -7.29 3.17
N SER A 129 -16.53 -6.15 3.78
CA SER A 129 -17.91 -5.79 4.14
C SER A 129 -18.82 -5.77 2.91
N ARG A 130 -18.37 -5.16 1.81
CA ARG A 130 -19.11 -5.15 0.54
C ARG A 130 -19.31 -6.55 -0.02
N LEU A 131 -18.30 -7.42 0.04
CA LEU A 131 -18.40 -8.80 -0.43
C LEU A 131 -19.40 -9.62 0.40
N GLN A 132 -19.41 -9.41 1.72
CA GLN A 132 -20.37 -10.05 2.62
C GLN A 132 -21.81 -9.60 2.34
N GLU A 133 -22.03 -8.30 2.14
CA GLU A 133 -23.34 -7.76 1.75
C GLU A 133 -23.83 -8.34 0.42
N GLN A 134 -22.97 -8.36 -0.60
CA GLN A 134 -23.30 -8.93 -1.91
C GLN A 134 -23.66 -10.42 -1.82
N ARG A 135 -22.92 -11.20 -1.03
CA ARG A 135 -23.23 -12.62 -0.79
C ARG A 135 -24.58 -12.80 -0.11
N LYS A 136 -24.89 -11.95 0.87
CA LYS A 136 -26.18 -11.99 1.56
C LYS A 136 -27.33 -11.70 0.61
N VAL A 137 -27.22 -10.65 -0.20
CA VAL A 137 -28.23 -10.31 -1.22
C VAL A 137 -28.41 -11.46 -2.21
N ALA A 138 -27.32 -12.04 -2.72
CA ALA A 138 -27.39 -13.16 -3.66
C ALA A 138 -28.06 -14.41 -3.05
N LEU A 139 -27.86 -14.68 -1.76
CA LEU A 139 -28.55 -15.76 -1.05
C LEU A 139 -30.04 -15.48 -0.92
N ASP A 140 -30.42 -14.26 -0.52
CA ASP A 140 -31.82 -13.86 -0.38
C ASP A 140 -32.55 -13.95 -1.73
N GLU A 141 -31.93 -13.50 -2.82
CA GLU A 141 -32.45 -13.63 -4.20
C GLU A 141 -32.65 -15.10 -4.59
N LEU A 142 -31.66 -15.95 -4.34
CA LEU A 142 -31.76 -17.39 -4.61
C LEU A 142 -32.88 -18.06 -3.81
N GLU A 143 -33.10 -17.63 -2.57
CA GLU A 143 -34.19 -18.14 -1.74
C GLU A 143 -35.56 -17.73 -2.26
N LEU A 144 -35.71 -16.49 -2.73
CA LEU A 144 -36.92 -16.01 -3.39
C LEU A 144 -37.22 -16.82 -4.66
N ASP A 145 -36.24 -16.99 -5.54
CA ASP A 145 -36.37 -17.79 -6.76
C ASP A 145 -36.74 -19.23 -6.45
N ARG A 146 -36.11 -19.83 -5.43
CA ARG A 146 -36.43 -21.19 -4.96
C ARG A 146 -37.88 -21.27 -4.48
N ASN A 147 -38.35 -20.28 -3.74
CA ASN A 147 -39.71 -20.26 -3.21
C ASN A 147 -40.74 -20.08 -4.31
N ASP A 148 -40.45 -19.24 -5.31
CA ASP A 148 -41.34 -19.03 -6.44
C ASP A 148 -41.38 -20.26 -7.36
N LEU A 149 -40.24 -20.91 -7.60
CA LEU A 149 -40.21 -22.19 -8.32
C LEU A 149 -40.99 -23.29 -7.58
N LYS A 150 -40.89 -23.35 -6.24
CA LYS A 150 -41.70 -24.26 -5.42
C LYS A 150 -43.20 -24.00 -5.59
N LYS A 151 -43.65 -22.74 -5.49
CA LYS A 151 -45.06 -22.37 -5.72
C LYS A 151 -45.52 -22.78 -7.12
N VAL A 152 -44.73 -22.50 -8.16
CA VAL A 152 -45.06 -22.92 -9.53
C VAL A 152 -45.17 -24.43 -9.65
N LEU A 153 -44.26 -25.17 -9.01
CA LEU A 153 -44.28 -26.63 -9.02
C LEU A 153 -45.49 -27.19 -8.26
N ASP A 154 -45.81 -26.64 -7.08
CA ASP A 154 -46.95 -27.07 -6.27
C ASP A 154 -48.28 -26.74 -6.96
N ASN A 155 -48.37 -25.58 -7.60
CA ASN A 155 -49.49 -25.22 -8.46
C ASN A 155 -49.63 -26.19 -9.63
N LYS A 156 -48.53 -26.59 -10.26
CA LYS A 156 -48.56 -27.61 -11.33
C LYS A 156 -48.97 -28.99 -10.80
N LYS A 157 -48.51 -29.41 -9.63
CA LYS A 157 -48.86 -30.71 -9.02
C LYS A 157 -50.37 -30.87 -8.79
N SER A 158 -51.08 -29.77 -8.48
CA SER A 158 -52.55 -29.79 -8.29
C SER A 158 -53.34 -30.31 -9.50
N TYR A 159 -52.74 -30.30 -10.70
CA TYR A 159 -53.37 -30.80 -11.93
C TYR A 159 -53.14 -32.30 -12.18
N TYR A 160 -52.33 -32.98 -11.37
CA TYR A 160 -51.95 -34.39 -11.56
C TYR A 160 -52.38 -35.25 -10.38
N LEU A 161 -52.74 -36.51 -10.65
CA LEU A 161 -52.99 -37.50 -9.61
C LEU A 161 -51.67 -38.02 -9.05
N ARG A 162 -51.64 -38.37 -7.76
CA ARG A 162 -50.46 -38.86 -7.05
C ARG A 162 -50.54 -40.35 -6.76
N THR A 163 -49.45 -41.10 -6.96
CA THR A 163 -49.35 -42.51 -6.53
C THR A 163 -49.13 -42.64 -5.01
N LYS A 164 -49.42 -43.82 -4.45
CA LYS A 164 -49.17 -44.14 -3.02
C LYS A 164 -47.71 -44.57 -2.74
N THR A 165 -46.84 -44.58 -3.75
CA THR A 165 -45.44 -45.00 -3.65
C THR A 165 -44.56 -43.90 -3.04
N GLN A 166 -43.37 -44.29 -2.59
CA GLN A 166 -42.30 -43.41 -2.11
C GLN A 166 -41.07 -43.65 -3.01
N PRO A 167 -40.69 -42.73 -3.91
CA PRO A 167 -41.28 -41.41 -4.17
C PRO A 167 -42.64 -41.49 -4.87
N SER A 168 -43.48 -40.49 -4.63
CA SER A 168 -44.78 -40.38 -5.29
C SER A 168 -44.62 -39.88 -6.72
N LEU A 169 -45.35 -40.51 -7.65
CA LEU A 169 -45.37 -40.14 -9.05
C LEU A 169 -46.64 -39.33 -9.35
N PHE A 170 -46.49 -38.24 -10.08
CA PHE A 170 -47.59 -37.39 -10.56
C PHE A 170 -47.93 -37.78 -12.00
N TYR A 171 -49.18 -38.13 -12.29
CA TYR A 171 -49.61 -38.58 -13.62
C TYR A 171 -51.00 -38.05 -13.99
N ARG A 172 -51.32 -38.08 -15.29
CA ARG A 172 -52.64 -37.75 -15.83
C ARG A 172 -53.19 -38.95 -16.59
N PRO A 173 -54.28 -39.59 -16.14
CA PRO A 173 -54.84 -40.73 -16.83
C PRO A 173 -55.48 -40.31 -18.16
N TYR A 174 -55.56 -41.23 -19.11
CA TYR A 174 -56.20 -40.98 -20.42
C TYR A 174 -57.71 -40.73 -20.27
N TYR A 175 -58.38 -41.50 -19.39
CA TYR A 175 -59.77 -41.28 -19.00
C TYR A 175 -59.86 -40.96 -17.51
N LEU A 176 -60.59 -39.90 -17.16
CA LEU A 176 -60.72 -39.43 -15.79
C LEU A 176 -62.03 -39.92 -15.15
N LEU A 177 -61.92 -40.84 -14.20
CA LEU A 177 -63.06 -41.38 -13.45
C LEU A 177 -63.68 -40.30 -12.56
N PRO A 178 -64.98 -40.36 -12.23
CA PRO A 178 -65.62 -39.39 -11.34
C PRO A 178 -64.93 -39.26 -9.98
N SER A 179 -64.49 -40.37 -9.37
CA SER A 179 -63.74 -40.37 -8.11
C SER A 179 -62.40 -39.62 -8.20
N GLN A 180 -61.72 -39.71 -9.34
CA GLN A 180 -60.47 -39.01 -9.60
C GLN A 180 -60.68 -37.51 -9.86
N ARG A 181 -61.82 -37.12 -10.43
CA ARG A 181 -62.19 -35.70 -10.60
C ARG A 181 -62.30 -35.02 -9.25
N THR A 182 -63.04 -35.63 -8.32
CA THR A 182 -63.19 -35.10 -6.96
C THR A 182 -61.84 -35.00 -6.25
N GLN A 183 -60.95 -35.97 -6.43
CA GLN A 183 -59.59 -35.91 -5.88
C GLN A 183 -58.78 -34.73 -6.44
N LEU A 184 -58.84 -34.48 -7.75
CA LEU A 184 -58.17 -33.34 -8.37
C LEU A 184 -58.76 -32.00 -7.92
N GLU A 185 -60.07 -31.90 -7.76
CA GLU A 185 -60.73 -30.70 -7.24
C GLU A 185 -60.31 -30.39 -5.80
N GLN A 186 -60.22 -31.43 -4.96
CA GLN A 186 -59.70 -31.30 -3.60
C GLN A 186 -58.24 -30.80 -3.61
N MET A 187 -57.38 -31.44 -4.42
CA MET A 187 -55.97 -31.03 -4.55
C MET A 187 -55.80 -29.60 -5.09
N LYS A 188 -56.68 -29.15 -6.00
CA LYS A 188 -56.70 -27.77 -6.50
C LYS A 188 -57.17 -26.76 -5.45
N SER A 189 -58.12 -27.16 -4.60
CA SER A 189 -58.59 -26.29 -3.52
C SER A 189 -57.59 -26.14 -2.37
N GLU A 190 -56.70 -27.12 -2.20
CA GLU A 190 -55.62 -27.09 -1.19
C GLU A 190 -54.36 -26.36 -1.68
N ALA A 191 -54.21 -26.16 -3.00
CA ALA A 191 -53.05 -25.45 -3.55
C ALA A 191 -53.11 -23.94 -3.19
N PRO A 192 -51.97 -23.36 -2.74
CA PRO A 192 -51.89 -21.95 -2.32
C PRO A 192 -51.92 -20.93 -3.48
#